data_AF-A0A0M8YYI8-F1
#
_entry.id   AF-A0A0M8YYI8-F1
#
_cell.length_a   1.000
_cell.length_b   1.000
_cell.length_c   1.000
_cell.angle_alpha   90.00
_cell.angle_beta   90.00
_cell.angle_gamma   90.00
#
_symmetry.space_group_name_H-M   'P 1'
#
loop_
_entity.id
_entity.type
_entity.pdbx_description
1 polymer ?
#
loop_
_entity_poly.entity_id
_entity_poly.type
_entity_poly.pdbx_seq_one_letter_code
_entity_poly.pdbx_strand_id
1 'polypeptide(L)'
;MIRTRTAMLAALTLVAGASGTALAAHSASAGAAAAACTVDYQVQNDWGSGFTAAVTVTNNGAATSSWSLGWTYAGSQKVTNGWNAKISQSGAAVTVTNESYNGTLSTGGSASFGFQGTYSGSNAIPATFTLNGVTCNTDGGTDPTDPTDPTDPTDPTGPSARVDNPYDGAKVYVNPEWSANAAAEPGGNRIANEPTGVWLDRTAAIEGVNGGMSLRDHLDAALEQKGSGEMVVQLVIYNLPGRDCSALASNGELGPTEIDRYKTEYIDPIKEILGDSKYASLRIVTTVEIDSLPNLVTNTGSRPTAVPACDTMKANGNYVKGVGYALAQLGDVPNVYNYIDAGHHGWIGWDDNFGASADVIKQAATAEGATVGDVHGFITNTANYSALKEENFGIDDSVNGTSVRQSKWVDWNRYVDELSFAQAFRNELVSKGFDSGIGMLIDTSRNGWGGSARPAGPGPQTSVDAYVDGGRFDRRIHPGNWCNQSGAGLGERPQASPAAGIDAYVWMKPPGESDGASKAIDNDEGKGFDRMCDPTYEGNARNGNSPSGALPDAPISGKWFSAQFQELMKNAYPPLS
;
A
#
# COMPACT_ATOMS: atom_id res chain seq x y z
N MET A 1 16.48 -61.19 -51.94
CA MET A 1 17.45 -61.69 -50.93
C MET A 1 18.71 -60.85 -51.01
N ILE A 2 18.96 -60.08 -49.94
CA ILE A 2 20.25 -59.73 -49.32
C ILE A 2 21.41 -59.31 -50.26
N ARG A 3 21.80 -58.02 -50.23
CA ARG A 3 22.96 -57.53 -49.45
C ARG A 3 23.20 -56.03 -49.65
N THR A 4 23.26 -55.37 -48.51
CA THR A 4 23.68 -54.00 -48.22
C THR A 4 25.10 -53.68 -48.69
N ARG A 5 25.33 -52.42 -49.09
CA ARG A 5 26.65 -51.76 -49.02
C ARG A 5 26.50 -50.29 -48.64
N THR A 6 27.39 -49.91 -47.74
CA THR A 6 27.52 -48.64 -47.03
C THR A 6 28.37 -47.63 -47.82
N ALA A 7 28.10 -46.34 -47.58
CA ALA A 7 29.03 -45.22 -47.48
C ALA A 7 29.75 -44.61 -48.71
N MET A 8 29.59 -43.27 -48.76
CA MET A 8 30.60 -42.21 -48.90
C MET A 8 30.85 -41.50 -50.26
N LEU A 9 30.96 -40.17 -50.10
CA LEU A 9 31.59 -39.12 -50.90
C LEU A 9 30.83 -38.44 -52.08
N ALA A 10 30.36 -37.24 -51.76
CA ALA A 10 30.63 -35.94 -52.39
C ALA A 10 30.78 -35.87 -53.92
N ALA A 11 29.87 -35.11 -54.55
CA ALA A 11 30.17 -34.39 -55.80
C ALA A 11 29.44 -33.03 -55.78
N LEU A 12 30.24 -31.96 -55.86
CA LEU A 12 29.83 -30.59 -56.15
C LEU A 12 29.11 -30.53 -57.49
N THR A 13 27.94 -29.88 -57.53
CA THR A 13 27.39 -29.30 -58.76
C THR A 13 26.97 -27.86 -58.50
N LEU A 14 27.73 -26.95 -59.09
CA LEU A 14 27.42 -25.54 -59.24
C LEU A 14 26.24 -25.40 -60.22
N VAL A 15 25.13 -24.79 -59.80
CA VAL A 15 24.12 -24.26 -60.70
C VAL A 15 23.87 -22.80 -60.33
N ALA A 16 24.28 -21.91 -61.24
CA ALA A 16 23.93 -20.51 -61.22
C ALA A 16 22.44 -20.37 -61.61
N GLY A 17 21.67 -19.68 -60.78
CA GLY A 17 20.29 -19.29 -61.06
C GLY A 17 20.02 -17.95 -60.39
N ALA A 18 20.00 -16.89 -61.20
CA ALA A 18 19.67 -15.53 -60.80
C ALA A 18 18.17 -15.40 -60.52
N SER A 19 17.76 -14.76 -59.41
CA SER A 19 16.67 -13.77 -59.34
C SER A 19 16.36 -13.35 -57.88
N GLY A 20 16.19 -12.04 -57.67
CA GLY A 20 15.40 -11.49 -56.56
C GLY A 20 16.17 -10.97 -55.35
N THR A 21 16.71 -9.75 -55.43
CA THR A 21 16.91 -8.91 -54.24
C THR A 21 15.54 -8.52 -53.69
N ALA A 22 15.03 -9.30 -52.73
CA ALA A 22 13.90 -8.87 -51.89
C ALA A 22 14.44 -7.89 -50.84
N LEU A 23 14.20 -6.60 -51.06
CA LEU A 23 14.21 -5.60 -50.00
C LEU A 23 13.14 -6.01 -48.99
N ALA A 24 13.56 -6.59 -47.87
CA ALA A 24 12.71 -6.67 -46.68
C ALA A 24 12.53 -5.23 -46.17
N ALA A 25 11.47 -4.57 -46.65
CA ALA A 25 10.92 -3.39 -46.01
C ALA A 25 10.54 -3.81 -44.59
N HIS A 26 11.42 -3.50 -43.64
CA HIS A 26 11.06 -3.48 -42.25
C HIS A 26 10.06 -2.34 -42.11
N SER A 27 8.78 -2.68 -42.00
CA SER A 27 7.80 -1.80 -41.40
C SER A 27 8.29 -1.52 -39.99
N ALA A 28 9.02 -0.42 -39.81
CA ALA A 28 9.24 0.15 -38.51
C ALA A 28 7.86 0.43 -37.94
N SER A 29 7.42 -0.40 -37.01
CA SER A 29 6.36 -0.03 -36.09
C SER A 29 6.76 1.33 -35.53
N ALA A 30 5.94 2.36 -35.79
CA ALA A 30 6.07 3.63 -35.11
C ALA A 30 5.96 3.33 -33.62
N GLY A 31 7.10 3.26 -32.93
CA GLY A 31 7.10 3.23 -31.48
C GLY A 31 6.35 4.47 -31.03
N ALA A 32 5.35 4.30 -30.15
CA ALA A 32 4.76 5.42 -29.44
C ALA A 32 5.93 6.23 -28.86
N ALA A 33 6.12 7.45 -29.38
CA ALA A 33 7.20 8.30 -28.93
C ALA A 33 6.95 8.59 -27.44
N ALA A 34 7.93 8.28 -26.59
CA ALA A 34 7.86 8.65 -25.17
C ALA A 34 7.53 10.15 -25.07
N ALA A 35 6.56 10.49 -24.22
CA ALA A 35 6.13 11.87 -24.06
C ALA A 35 7.31 12.78 -23.75
N ALA A 36 7.38 13.94 -24.41
CA ALA A 36 8.55 14.82 -24.33
C ALA A 36 8.76 15.43 -22.93
N CYS A 37 7.72 15.43 -22.10
CA CYS A 37 7.69 16.07 -20.80
C CYS A 37 6.51 15.57 -19.96
N THR A 38 6.63 15.75 -18.65
CA THR A 38 5.53 15.63 -17.69
C THR A 38 5.27 17.01 -17.09
N VAL A 39 4.00 17.38 -16.92
CA VAL A 39 3.61 18.62 -16.25
C VAL A 39 2.68 18.31 -15.08
N ASP A 40 3.10 18.73 -13.89
CA ASP A 40 2.27 18.78 -12.69
C ASP A 40 1.74 20.21 -12.54
N TYR A 41 0.42 20.38 -12.59
CA TYR A 41 -0.27 21.65 -12.40
C TYR A 41 -1.18 21.53 -11.18
N GLN A 42 -0.85 22.27 -10.12
CA GLN A 42 -1.59 22.23 -8.86
C GLN A 42 -2.19 23.58 -8.53
N VAL A 43 -3.51 23.63 -8.36
CA VAL A 43 -4.17 24.78 -7.74
C VAL A 43 -3.95 24.68 -6.23
N GLN A 44 -3.07 25.52 -5.70
CA GLN A 44 -2.66 25.52 -4.29
C GLN A 44 -3.69 26.21 -3.39
N ASN A 45 -4.39 27.20 -3.92
CA ASN A 45 -5.43 27.94 -3.21
C ASN A 45 -6.42 28.54 -4.22
N ASP A 46 -7.71 28.38 -3.99
CA ASP A 46 -8.79 28.94 -4.82
C ASP A 46 -9.82 29.63 -3.91
N TRP A 47 -10.15 30.89 -4.22
CA TRP A 47 -11.09 31.70 -3.44
C TRP A 47 -12.33 32.12 -4.24
N GLY A 48 -12.69 31.35 -5.27
CA GLY A 48 -13.95 31.46 -6.03
C GLY A 48 -13.98 32.56 -7.10
N SER A 49 -12.98 33.45 -7.12
CA SER A 49 -12.80 34.49 -8.16
C SER A 49 -11.34 34.64 -8.61
N GLY A 50 -10.44 33.93 -7.93
CA GLY A 50 -9.04 33.83 -8.26
C GLY A 50 -8.40 32.67 -7.54
N PHE A 51 -7.17 32.37 -7.93
CA PHE A 51 -6.44 31.22 -7.47
C PHE A 51 -4.93 31.46 -7.51
N THR A 52 -4.19 30.62 -6.81
CA THR A 52 -2.75 30.46 -6.94
C THR A 52 -2.46 29.05 -7.44
N ALA A 53 -1.62 28.93 -8.46
CA ALA A 53 -1.17 27.65 -9.00
C ALA A 53 0.36 27.51 -8.89
N ALA A 54 0.80 26.29 -8.62
CA ALA A 54 2.19 25.85 -8.74
C ALA A 54 2.28 24.88 -9.92
N VAL A 55 3.30 25.03 -10.76
CA VAL A 55 3.51 24.20 -11.93
C VAL A 55 4.95 23.69 -11.95
N THR A 56 5.11 22.38 -12.12
CA THR A 56 6.40 21.74 -12.32
C THR A 56 6.42 21.06 -13.68
N VAL A 57 7.39 21.42 -14.50
CA VAL A 57 7.66 20.74 -15.78
C VAL A 57 8.90 19.88 -15.65
N THR A 58 8.80 18.61 -16.04
CA THR A 58 9.91 17.66 -16.11
C THR A 58 10.20 17.36 -17.58
N ASN A 59 11.45 17.51 -18.00
CA ASN A 59 11.88 17.20 -19.37
C ASN A 59 12.21 15.71 -19.50
N ASN A 60 11.40 14.95 -20.23
CA ASN A 60 11.66 13.52 -20.48
C ASN A 60 12.39 13.30 -21.82
N GLY A 61 12.58 14.37 -22.60
CA GLY A 61 13.33 14.36 -23.85
C GLY A 61 14.81 14.71 -23.69
N ALA A 62 15.44 15.06 -24.81
CA ALA A 62 16.84 15.51 -24.81
C ALA A 62 17.01 16.79 -23.98
N ALA A 63 18.17 16.93 -23.33
CA ALA A 63 18.49 18.11 -22.54
C ALA A 63 18.39 19.41 -23.36
N THR A 64 17.84 20.46 -22.76
CA THR A 64 17.68 21.78 -23.37
C THR A 64 18.28 22.88 -22.49
N SER A 65 18.76 23.97 -23.11
CA SER A 65 19.33 25.14 -22.43
C SER A 65 18.33 26.28 -22.21
N SER A 66 17.14 26.17 -22.80
CA SER A 66 15.98 27.02 -22.56
C SER A 66 14.69 26.20 -22.68
N TRP A 67 13.62 26.68 -22.08
CA TRP A 67 12.32 26.02 -22.16
C TRP A 67 11.17 27.02 -22.30
N SER A 68 10.16 26.58 -23.03
CA SER A 68 8.89 27.27 -23.23
C SER A 68 7.75 26.28 -22.98
N LEU A 69 7.00 26.47 -21.90
CA LEU A 69 5.79 25.72 -21.62
C LEU A 69 4.57 26.47 -22.15
N GLY A 70 3.67 25.78 -22.84
CA GLY A 70 2.44 26.38 -23.39
C GLY A 70 1.20 25.55 -23.09
N TRP A 71 0.08 26.21 -22.80
CA TRP A 71 -1.25 25.61 -22.67
C TRP A 71 -2.35 26.59 -23.06
N THR A 72 -3.59 26.11 -23.18
CA THR A 72 -4.78 26.93 -23.41
C THR A 72 -5.83 26.64 -22.35
N TYR A 73 -6.38 27.68 -21.73
CA TYR A 73 -7.51 27.51 -20.82
C TYR A 73 -8.81 27.23 -21.58
N ALA A 74 -9.62 26.32 -21.07
CA ALA A 74 -10.97 26.07 -21.59
C ALA A 74 -11.99 27.14 -21.14
N GLY A 75 -11.70 27.84 -20.04
CA GLY A 75 -12.57 28.83 -19.43
C GLY A 75 -12.04 30.27 -19.54
N SER A 76 -12.50 31.13 -18.62
CA SER A 76 -12.18 32.55 -18.61
C SER A 76 -10.93 32.89 -17.79
N GLN A 77 -10.09 31.90 -17.45
CA GLN A 77 -8.93 32.11 -16.58
C GLN A 77 -7.96 33.15 -17.17
N LYS A 78 -7.49 34.06 -16.32
CA LYS A 78 -6.50 35.09 -16.66
C LYS A 78 -5.37 35.10 -15.64
N VAL A 79 -4.13 34.94 -16.10
CA VAL A 79 -2.95 35.08 -15.25
C VAL A 79 -2.76 36.55 -14.91
N THR A 80 -2.61 36.88 -13.63
CA THR A 80 -2.46 38.25 -13.13
C THR A 80 -1.04 38.56 -12.68
N ASN A 81 -0.33 37.58 -12.12
CA ASN A 81 1.07 37.70 -11.70
C ASN A 81 1.76 36.33 -11.68
N GLY A 82 3.08 36.28 -11.81
CA GLY A 82 3.85 35.03 -11.78
C GLY A 82 5.24 35.20 -11.16
N TRP A 83 5.85 34.10 -10.76
CA TRP A 83 7.22 34.05 -10.24
C TRP A 83 7.98 32.82 -10.75
N ASN A 84 9.30 32.92 -10.73
CA ASN A 84 10.25 31.90 -11.24
C ASN A 84 10.10 31.57 -12.74
N ALA A 85 9.30 32.34 -13.49
CA ALA A 85 9.17 32.24 -14.94
C ALA A 85 8.56 33.53 -15.53
N LYS A 86 8.75 33.72 -16.84
CA LYS A 86 8.14 34.81 -17.61
C LYS A 86 6.87 34.32 -18.27
N ILE A 87 5.72 34.81 -17.81
CA ILE A 87 4.40 34.38 -18.27
C ILE A 87 3.78 35.45 -19.17
N SER A 88 3.25 35.01 -20.31
CA SER A 88 2.46 35.84 -21.23
C SER A 88 1.17 35.12 -21.59
N GLN A 89 0.08 35.86 -21.76
CA GLN A 89 -1.21 35.30 -22.13
C GLN A 89 -1.87 36.15 -23.22
N SER A 90 -2.34 35.49 -24.29
CA SER A 90 -3.13 36.10 -25.36
C SER A 90 -4.43 35.32 -25.53
N GLY A 91 -5.58 35.96 -25.32
CA GLY A 91 -6.85 35.24 -25.24
C GLY A 91 -6.80 34.19 -24.13
N ALA A 92 -7.07 32.93 -24.48
CA ALA A 92 -6.99 31.79 -23.55
C ALA A 92 -5.62 31.09 -23.56
N ALA A 93 -4.74 31.39 -24.51
CA ALA A 93 -3.44 30.75 -24.66
C ALA A 93 -2.40 31.39 -23.73
N VAL A 94 -1.70 30.56 -22.96
CA VAL A 94 -0.63 30.96 -22.04
C VAL A 94 0.69 30.38 -22.53
N THR A 95 1.73 31.23 -22.54
CA THR A 95 3.11 30.85 -22.83
C THR A 95 4.00 31.27 -21.66
N VAL A 96 4.75 30.32 -21.12
CA VAL A 96 5.67 30.48 -20.00
C VAL A 96 7.08 30.14 -20.46
N THR A 97 8.02 31.05 -20.24
CA THR A 97 9.44 30.83 -20.58
C THR A 97 10.32 30.97 -19.35
N ASN A 98 11.49 30.32 -19.40
CA ASN A 98 12.46 30.34 -18.31
C ASN A 98 12.97 31.76 -17.97
N GLU A 99 13.35 31.94 -16.71
CA GLU A 99 14.21 33.04 -16.28
C GLU A 99 15.67 32.79 -16.68
N SER A 100 16.52 33.81 -16.52
CA SER A 100 17.95 33.71 -16.88
C SER A 100 18.72 32.63 -16.11
N TYR A 101 18.22 32.21 -14.94
CA TYR A 101 18.91 31.27 -14.04
C TYR A 101 18.37 29.84 -14.08
N ASN A 102 17.20 29.58 -14.69
CA ASN A 102 16.54 28.26 -14.67
C ASN A 102 16.23 27.71 -16.07
N GLY A 103 16.98 28.13 -17.09
CA GLY A 103 16.77 27.69 -18.47
C GLY A 103 17.24 26.27 -18.79
N THR A 104 18.24 25.76 -18.07
CA THR A 104 18.78 24.42 -18.33
C THR A 104 17.89 23.34 -17.72
N LEU A 105 17.35 22.47 -18.57
CA LEU A 105 16.61 21.26 -18.18
C LEU A 105 17.28 20.03 -18.80
N SER A 106 17.99 19.26 -17.99
CA SER A 106 18.50 17.94 -18.38
C SER A 106 17.35 16.96 -18.63
N THR A 107 17.63 15.84 -19.30
CA THR A 107 16.71 14.70 -19.31
C THR A 107 16.44 14.23 -17.87
N GLY A 108 15.18 14.07 -17.51
CA GLY A 108 14.69 13.84 -16.14
C GLY A 108 14.77 15.05 -15.20
N GLY A 109 15.25 16.21 -15.68
CA GLY A 109 15.34 17.43 -14.88
C GLY A 109 14.04 18.22 -14.89
N SER A 110 13.78 18.98 -13.81
CA SER A 110 12.54 19.74 -13.65
C SER A 110 12.77 21.23 -13.37
N ALA A 111 11.80 22.06 -13.77
CA ALA A 111 11.69 23.46 -13.38
C ALA A 111 10.30 23.72 -12.79
N SER A 112 10.27 24.49 -11.70
CA SER A 112 9.02 24.84 -11.02
C SER A 112 8.80 26.36 -11.01
N PHE A 113 7.56 26.77 -11.28
CA PHE A 113 7.12 28.15 -11.23
C PHE A 113 5.72 28.24 -10.63
N GLY A 114 5.29 29.44 -10.29
CA GLY A 114 3.94 29.65 -9.79
C GLY A 114 3.33 30.94 -10.30
N PHE A 115 2.01 31.04 -10.21
CA PHE A 115 1.29 32.23 -10.64
C PHE A 115 -0.05 32.39 -9.92
N GLN A 116 -0.54 33.62 -9.93
CA GLN A 116 -1.90 33.97 -9.55
C GLN A 116 -2.76 34.16 -10.79
N GLY A 117 -4.01 33.74 -10.72
CA GLY A 117 -4.99 33.94 -11.78
C GLY A 117 -6.36 34.36 -11.27
N THR A 118 -7.17 34.90 -12.16
CA THR A 118 -8.60 35.20 -11.93
C THR A 118 -9.46 34.39 -12.89
N TYR A 119 -10.69 34.10 -12.51
CA TYR A 119 -11.66 33.42 -13.38
C TYR A 119 -13.09 33.78 -12.96
N SER A 120 -14.06 33.39 -13.78
CA SER A 120 -15.48 33.34 -13.40
C SER A 120 -16.06 31.99 -13.82
N GLY A 121 -17.01 31.47 -13.05
CA GLY A 121 -17.58 30.14 -13.30
C GLY A 121 -16.69 29.02 -12.77
N SER A 122 -16.21 28.13 -13.64
CA SER A 122 -15.36 26.98 -13.26
C SER A 122 -13.88 27.27 -13.50
N ASN A 123 -13.02 26.75 -12.62
CA ASN A 123 -11.56 26.84 -12.72
C ASN A 123 -10.93 25.50 -13.16
N ALA A 124 -11.31 25.01 -14.33
CA ALA A 124 -10.78 23.76 -14.86
C ALA A 124 -9.27 23.84 -15.16
N ILE A 125 -8.55 22.78 -14.80
CA ILE A 125 -7.11 22.62 -15.07
C ILE A 125 -6.91 22.35 -16.58
N PRO A 126 -5.88 22.92 -17.23
CA PRO A 126 -5.60 22.65 -18.64
C PRO A 126 -5.29 21.17 -18.90
N ALA A 127 -6.01 20.55 -19.85
CA ALA A 127 -5.83 19.14 -20.19
C ALA A 127 -4.57 18.87 -21.04
N THR A 128 -4.01 19.89 -21.70
CA THR A 128 -2.87 19.73 -22.62
C THR A 128 -1.82 20.80 -22.38
N PHE A 129 -0.60 20.34 -22.14
CA PHE A 129 0.60 21.19 -22.08
C PHE A 129 1.55 20.84 -23.24
N THR A 130 2.39 21.79 -23.62
CA THR A 130 3.46 21.61 -24.59
C THR A 130 4.76 22.15 -24.04
N LEU A 131 5.86 21.41 -24.17
CA LEU A 131 7.22 21.88 -23.90
C LEU A 131 7.94 22.08 -25.24
N ASN A 132 8.38 23.31 -25.51
CA ASN A 132 9.04 23.69 -26.76
C ASN A 132 8.23 23.29 -28.02
N GLY A 133 6.90 23.31 -27.90
CA GLY A 133 5.97 22.94 -28.98
C GLY A 133 5.65 21.45 -29.09
N VAL A 134 6.21 20.59 -28.23
CA VAL A 134 5.91 19.15 -28.18
C VAL A 134 4.99 18.84 -27.00
N THR A 135 3.93 18.07 -27.22
CA THR A 135 2.93 17.75 -26.19
C THR A 135 3.52 16.97 -25.00
N CYS A 136 3.17 17.39 -23.79
CA CYS A 136 3.52 16.73 -22.52
C CYS A 136 2.41 15.76 -22.09
N ASN A 137 2.78 14.77 -21.28
CA ASN A 137 1.82 14.09 -20.41
C ASN A 137 1.46 15.01 -19.25
N THR A 138 0.18 15.04 -18.90
CA THR A 138 -0.38 15.94 -17.90
C THR A 138 -0.84 15.08 -16.72
N ASP A 139 -0.12 15.15 -15.60
CA ASP A 139 -0.59 14.56 -14.34
C ASP A 139 -1.31 15.68 -13.59
N GLY A 140 -2.62 15.77 -13.72
CA GLY A 140 -3.36 16.82 -13.03
C GLY A 140 -4.88 16.84 -13.24
N GLY A 141 -5.61 16.36 -12.22
CA GLY A 141 -6.85 16.97 -11.75
C GLY A 141 -8.17 16.37 -12.24
N THR A 142 -8.78 15.54 -11.40
CA THR A 142 -10.17 15.06 -11.49
C THR A 142 -11.19 16.21 -11.61
N ASP A 143 -12.08 16.17 -12.61
CA ASP A 143 -13.41 16.80 -12.58
C ASP A 143 -14.47 15.73 -12.99
N PRO A 144 -15.48 15.44 -12.16
CA PRO A 144 -16.47 14.42 -12.45
C PRO A 144 -17.58 14.99 -13.34
N THR A 145 -17.60 14.62 -14.63
CA THR A 145 -18.78 14.32 -15.48
C THR A 145 -18.44 14.42 -16.96
N ASP A 146 -18.17 13.29 -17.63
CA ASP A 146 -18.42 13.17 -19.07
C ASP A 146 -19.00 11.78 -19.41
N PRO A 147 -20.31 11.67 -19.71
CA PRO A 147 -20.96 10.41 -20.07
C PRO A 147 -20.94 10.11 -21.57
N THR A 148 -19.94 10.58 -22.35
CA THR A 148 -19.98 10.44 -23.82
C THR A 148 -18.76 9.80 -24.51
N ASP A 149 -18.05 8.88 -23.87
CA ASP A 149 -17.16 7.96 -24.61
C ASP A 149 -17.83 6.60 -24.84
N PRO A 150 -18.39 6.32 -26.04
CA PRO A 150 -18.92 5.00 -26.36
C PRO A 150 -17.75 4.04 -26.62
N THR A 151 -17.63 3.00 -25.79
CA THR A 151 -16.66 1.90 -25.96
C THR A 151 -16.70 1.34 -27.39
N ASP A 152 -15.60 1.49 -28.13
CA ASP A 152 -15.36 0.83 -29.42
C ASP A 152 -15.23 -0.69 -29.20
N PRO A 153 -16.09 -1.55 -29.80
CA PRO A 153 -16.09 -2.99 -29.51
C PRO A 153 -14.96 -3.77 -30.20
N THR A 154 -13.95 -3.11 -30.77
CA THR A 154 -12.97 -3.75 -31.67
C THR A 154 -11.51 -3.74 -31.18
N ASP A 155 -11.22 -3.30 -29.96
CA ASP A 155 -9.88 -3.44 -29.39
C ASP A 155 -9.66 -4.89 -28.86
N PRO A 156 -8.60 -5.62 -29.27
CA PRO A 156 -8.38 -6.99 -28.84
C PRO A 156 -8.15 -7.05 -27.33
N THR A 157 -8.82 -7.96 -26.64
CA THR A 157 -8.59 -8.30 -25.24
C THR A 157 -7.20 -8.95 -25.06
N GLY A 158 -6.17 -8.11 -24.97
CA GLY A 158 -4.93 -8.46 -24.28
C GLY A 158 -5.17 -8.53 -22.77
N PRO A 159 -4.25 -9.12 -21.97
CA PRO A 159 -4.35 -9.07 -20.52
C PRO A 159 -4.54 -7.61 -20.12
N SER A 160 -5.64 -7.30 -19.42
CA SER A 160 -5.93 -5.94 -18.99
C SER A 160 -4.70 -5.41 -18.25
N ALA A 161 -4.12 -4.31 -18.74
CA ALA A 161 -3.09 -3.62 -17.99
C ALA A 161 -3.61 -3.37 -16.56
N ARG A 162 -2.76 -3.56 -15.55
CA ARG A 162 -3.13 -3.28 -14.16
C ARG A 162 -3.73 -1.88 -14.08
N VAL A 163 -4.92 -1.78 -13.52
CA VAL A 163 -5.52 -0.48 -13.17
C VAL A 163 -4.70 0.21 -12.08
N ASP A 164 -4.79 1.54 -12.00
CA ASP A 164 -4.07 2.35 -11.02
C ASP A 164 -4.51 2.01 -9.58
N ASN A 165 -5.80 2.03 -9.28
CA ASN A 165 -6.34 1.56 -8.01
C ASN A 165 -7.22 0.31 -8.22
N PRO A 166 -6.84 -0.87 -7.68
CA PRO A 166 -7.63 -2.09 -7.86
C PRO A 166 -9.01 -2.02 -7.19
N TYR A 167 -9.20 -1.17 -6.18
CA TYR A 167 -10.46 -1.04 -5.44
C TYR A 167 -11.48 -0.15 -6.13
N ASP A 168 -11.07 0.77 -7.01
CA ASP A 168 -11.98 1.69 -7.67
C ASP A 168 -12.95 0.94 -8.61
N GLY A 169 -14.24 1.21 -8.42
CA GLY A 169 -15.33 0.61 -9.18
C GLY A 169 -15.53 -0.89 -8.97
N ALA A 170 -14.81 -1.51 -8.03
CA ALA A 170 -14.89 -2.94 -7.74
C ALA A 170 -15.67 -3.23 -6.45
N LYS A 171 -16.34 -4.38 -6.43
CA LYS A 171 -16.72 -5.03 -5.18
C LYS A 171 -15.46 -5.58 -4.52
N VAL A 172 -15.54 -5.87 -3.23
CA VAL A 172 -14.48 -6.58 -2.51
C VAL A 172 -15.06 -7.87 -1.93
N TYR A 173 -14.27 -8.93 -1.97
CA TYR A 173 -14.67 -10.28 -1.61
C TYR A 173 -15.05 -10.36 -0.13
N VAL A 174 -16.24 -10.93 0.13
CA VAL A 174 -16.70 -11.26 1.49
C VAL A 174 -16.37 -12.71 1.76
N ASN A 175 -15.48 -12.98 2.71
CA ASN A 175 -15.11 -14.33 3.11
C ASN A 175 -16.32 -15.04 3.77
N PRO A 176 -16.86 -16.13 3.19
CA PRO A 176 -18.00 -16.84 3.74
C PRO A 176 -17.77 -17.42 5.14
N GLU A 177 -16.55 -17.85 5.46
CA GLU A 177 -16.23 -18.45 6.76
C GLU A 177 -16.25 -17.40 7.88
N TRP A 178 -15.61 -16.26 7.64
CA TRP A 178 -15.65 -15.14 8.58
C TRP A 178 -17.07 -14.58 8.70
N SER A 179 -17.77 -14.42 7.57
CA SER A 179 -19.16 -13.95 7.54
C SER A 179 -20.07 -14.82 8.42
N ALA A 180 -19.93 -16.15 8.33
CA ALA A 180 -20.69 -17.09 9.16
C ALA A 180 -20.38 -16.94 10.65
N ASN A 181 -19.11 -16.78 11.03
CA ASN A 181 -18.72 -16.54 12.42
C ASN A 181 -19.27 -15.22 12.96
N ALA A 182 -19.13 -14.14 12.19
CA ALA A 182 -19.68 -12.83 12.55
C ALA A 182 -21.22 -12.88 12.68
N ALA A 183 -21.92 -13.54 11.75
CA ALA A 183 -23.37 -13.67 11.80
C ALA A 183 -23.87 -14.53 12.98
N ALA A 184 -23.05 -15.45 13.50
CA ALA A 184 -23.38 -16.26 14.66
C ALA A 184 -23.31 -15.48 15.98
N GLU A 185 -22.61 -14.35 16.01
CA GLU A 185 -22.52 -13.47 17.18
C GLU A 185 -23.77 -12.57 17.33
N PRO A 186 -24.23 -12.29 18.56
CA PRO A 186 -25.30 -11.33 18.81
C PRO A 186 -25.09 -9.99 18.11
N GLY A 187 -25.95 -9.69 17.13
CA GLY A 187 -25.92 -8.45 16.35
C GLY A 187 -24.77 -8.33 15.35
N GLY A 188 -23.98 -9.38 15.15
CA GLY A 188 -22.85 -9.39 14.20
C GLY A 188 -23.29 -9.44 12.73
N ASN A 189 -24.56 -9.76 12.46
CA ASN A 189 -25.18 -9.61 11.13
C ASN A 189 -25.07 -8.18 10.55
N ARG A 190 -24.81 -7.17 11.38
CA ARG A 190 -24.56 -5.78 10.94
C ARG A 190 -23.24 -5.58 10.21
N ILE A 191 -22.28 -6.50 10.39
CA ILE A 191 -20.97 -6.44 9.72
C ILE A 191 -20.64 -7.71 8.94
N ALA A 192 -21.46 -8.76 9.03
CA ALA A 192 -21.16 -10.05 8.41
C ALA A 192 -21.01 -9.99 6.88
N ASN A 193 -21.46 -8.92 6.24
CA ASN A 193 -21.30 -8.69 4.79
C ASN A 193 -20.13 -7.77 4.45
N GLU A 194 -19.31 -7.37 5.43
CA GLU A 194 -18.11 -6.57 5.18
C GLU A 194 -16.98 -7.47 4.65
N PRO A 195 -16.16 -6.97 3.70
CA PRO A 195 -15.07 -7.73 3.12
C PRO A 195 -13.87 -7.77 4.07
N THR A 196 -13.22 -8.93 4.18
CA THR A 196 -12.04 -9.13 5.05
C THR A 196 -10.90 -9.83 4.31
N GLY A 197 -9.66 -9.66 4.78
CA GLY A 197 -8.51 -10.40 4.27
C GLY A 197 -8.62 -11.91 4.48
N VAL A 198 -8.12 -12.69 3.52
CA VAL A 198 -7.90 -14.13 3.63
C VAL A 198 -6.43 -14.38 3.93
N TRP A 199 -6.15 -15.03 5.07
CA TRP A 199 -4.79 -15.19 5.56
C TRP A 199 -4.21 -16.54 5.14
N LEU A 200 -3.12 -16.50 4.38
CA LEU A 200 -2.33 -17.70 4.07
C LEU A 200 -1.24 -17.84 5.15
N ASP A 201 -1.63 -18.05 6.41
CA ASP A 201 -0.72 -18.04 7.57
C ASP A 201 0.17 -19.29 7.71
N ARG A 202 0.11 -20.21 6.75
CA ARG A 202 0.89 -21.44 6.64
C ARG A 202 0.70 -22.08 5.28
N THR A 203 1.59 -22.96 4.85
CA THR A 203 1.50 -23.75 3.62
C THR A 203 0.20 -24.55 3.54
N ALA A 204 -0.25 -25.14 4.66
CA ALA A 204 -1.51 -25.90 4.67
C ALA A 204 -2.76 -25.06 4.36
N ALA A 205 -2.72 -23.73 4.54
CA ALA A 205 -3.86 -22.85 4.22
C ALA A 205 -4.09 -22.73 2.70
N ILE A 206 -3.07 -23.01 1.87
CA ILE A 206 -3.19 -22.97 0.41
C ILE A 206 -4.21 -24.00 -0.09
N GLU A 207 -4.14 -25.23 0.45
CA GLU A 207 -5.01 -26.35 0.08
C GLU A 207 -6.23 -26.52 1.02
N GLY A 208 -6.38 -25.63 2.00
CA GLY A 208 -7.41 -25.71 3.03
C GLY A 208 -6.98 -26.60 4.20
N VAL A 209 -7.29 -26.16 5.42
CA VAL A 209 -6.83 -26.80 6.66
C VAL A 209 -7.97 -26.90 7.66
N ASN A 210 -8.08 -28.03 8.35
CA ASN A 210 -9.08 -28.27 9.40
C ASN A 210 -10.54 -28.05 8.94
N GLY A 211 -10.83 -28.38 7.68
CA GLY A 211 -12.14 -28.18 7.06
C GLY A 211 -12.41 -26.74 6.59
N GLY A 212 -11.41 -25.85 6.69
CA GLY A 212 -11.47 -24.51 6.14
C GLY A 212 -11.25 -24.48 4.62
N MET A 213 -11.69 -23.39 4.00
CA MET A 213 -11.56 -23.14 2.57
C MET A 213 -10.09 -23.10 2.12
N SER A 214 -9.80 -23.69 0.97
CA SER A 214 -8.52 -23.52 0.27
C SER A 214 -8.45 -22.16 -0.42
N LEU A 215 -7.26 -21.77 -0.89
CA LEU A 215 -7.10 -20.59 -1.74
C LEU A 215 -7.97 -20.67 -3.00
N ARG A 216 -8.06 -21.85 -3.62
CA ARG A 216 -8.93 -22.06 -4.80
C ARG A 216 -10.40 -21.91 -4.44
N ASP A 217 -10.84 -22.42 -3.29
CA ASP A 217 -12.23 -22.26 -2.83
C ASP A 217 -12.58 -20.79 -2.62
N HIS A 218 -11.67 -19.99 -2.06
CA HIS A 218 -11.88 -18.55 -1.90
C HIS A 218 -12.00 -17.83 -3.23
N LEU A 219 -11.11 -18.12 -4.18
CA LEU A 219 -11.15 -17.51 -5.52
C LEU A 219 -12.39 -17.94 -6.32
N ASP A 220 -12.83 -19.20 -6.16
CA ASP A 220 -14.07 -19.71 -6.75
C ASP A 220 -15.29 -18.96 -6.18
N ALA A 221 -15.37 -18.82 -4.86
CA ALA A 221 -16.43 -18.02 -4.22
C ALA A 221 -16.39 -16.54 -4.64
N ALA A 222 -15.19 -15.98 -4.86
CA ALA A 222 -15.05 -14.61 -5.36
C ALA A 222 -15.58 -14.46 -6.78
N LEU A 223 -15.35 -15.42 -7.67
CA LEU A 223 -15.95 -15.44 -9.02
C LEU A 223 -17.48 -15.48 -8.95
N GLU A 224 -18.05 -16.26 -8.04
CA GLU A 224 -19.50 -16.31 -7.82
C GLU A 224 -20.05 -14.95 -7.35
N GLN A 225 -19.38 -14.31 -6.38
CA GLN A 225 -19.77 -12.99 -5.86
C GLN A 225 -19.55 -11.86 -6.87
N LYS A 226 -18.55 -11.98 -7.76
CA LYS A 226 -18.22 -11.02 -8.81
C LYS A 226 -19.44 -10.77 -9.70
N GLY A 227 -20.07 -11.86 -10.17
CA GLY A 227 -21.12 -11.77 -11.18
C GLY A 227 -20.60 -11.07 -12.43
N SER A 228 -21.26 -10.01 -12.88
CA SER A 228 -20.84 -9.21 -14.04
C SER A 228 -19.98 -7.98 -13.70
N GLY A 229 -19.72 -7.69 -12.42
CA GLY A 229 -18.96 -6.51 -11.99
C GLY A 229 -17.48 -6.80 -11.79
N GLU A 230 -16.71 -5.83 -11.30
CA GLU A 230 -15.32 -6.04 -10.86
C GLU A 230 -15.27 -6.53 -9.40
N MET A 231 -14.26 -7.35 -9.08
CA MET A 231 -14.10 -7.95 -7.75
C MET A 231 -12.63 -7.95 -7.35
N VAL A 232 -12.35 -7.40 -6.16
CA VAL A 232 -11.07 -7.50 -5.47
C VAL A 232 -11.09 -8.62 -4.45
N VAL A 233 -10.09 -9.49 -4.49
CA VAL A 233 -9.80 -10.46 -3.42
C VAL A 233 -8.59 -9.97 -2.64
N GLN A 234 -8.70 -9.91 -1.32
CA GLN A 234 -7.62 -9.48 -0.43
C GLN A 234 -6.97 -10.71 0.21
N LEU A 235 -5.68 -10.92 -0.05
CA LEU A 235 -4.89 -12.02 0.48
C LEU A 235 -3.75 -11.50 1.35
N VAL A 236 -3.46 -12.18 2.46
CA VAL A 236 -2.28 -11.90 3.29
C VAL A 236 -1.27 -13.03 3.08
N ILE A 237 -0.15 -12.68 2.44
CA ILE A 237 1.02 -13.54 2.29
C ILE A 237 1.83 -13.40 3.57
N TYR A 238 1.91 -14.45 4.38
CA TYR A 238 2.42 -14.34 5.73
C TYR A 238 2.97 -15.67 6.22
N ASN A 239 4.10 -16.09 5.67
CA ASN A 239 4.76 -17.33 6.10
C ASN A 239 6.28 -17.26 5.97
N LEU A 240 6.90 -16.07 6.05
CA LEU A 240 8.35 -15.93 6.00
C LEU A 240 9.08 -16.93 6.93
N PRO A 241 10.27 -17.42 6.53
CA PRO A 241 11.16 -18.14 7.45
C PRO A 241 11.47 -17.29 8.67
N GLY A 242 11.32 -17.83 9.88
CA GLY A 242 11.55 -17.08 11.12
C GLY A 242 10.59 -15.91 11.33
N ARG A 243 9.35 -16.03 10.82
CA ARG A 243 8.25 -15.05 10.94
C ARG A 243 8.12 -14.47 12.35
N ASP A 244 7.71 -13.21 12.41
CA ASP A 244 7.53 -12.42 13.64
C ASP A 244 8.71 -12.51 14.58
N CYS A 245 9.92 -12.27 14.07
CA CYS A 245 11.16 -12.41 14.83
C CYS A 245 11.20 -11.63 16.17
N SER A 246 10.28 -10.71 16.43
CA SER A 246 10.12 -9.97 17.70
C SER A 246 8.97 -10.40 18.60
N ALA A 247 8.15 -11.35 18.16
CA ALA A 247 6.99 -11.90 18.86
C ALA A 247 7.07 -13.44 18.96
N LEU A 248 6.12 -14.04 19.69
CA LEU A 248 5.99 -15.49 19.88
C LEU A 248 4.59 -16.04 19.53
N ALA A 249 3.57 -15.18 19.39
CA ALA A 249 2.17 -15.60 19.31
C ALA A 249 1.81 -16.17 17.94
N SER A 250 2.49 -15.70 16.92
CA SER A 250 2.29 -16.04 15.51
C SER A 250 3.58 -16.62 14.91
N ASN A 251 4.43 -17.26 15.71
CA ASN A 251 5.63 -17.94 15.20
C ASN A 251 5.28 -18.83 13.99
N GLY A 252 5.88 -18.50 12.84
CA GLY A 252 5.64 -19.19 11.57
C GLY A 252 6.14 -20.63 11.62
N GLU A 253 5.57 -21.49 10.78
CA GLU A 253 5.95 -22.91 10.72
C GLU A 253 7.35 -23.12 10.13
N LEU A 254 7.86 -22.14 9.38
CA LEU A 254 9.16 -22.18 8.74
C LEU A 254 10.22 -21.60 9.67
N GLY A 255 11.22 -22.41 10.02
CA GLY A 255 12.39 -22.00 10.77
C GLY A 255 13.26 -20.99 10.01
N PRO A 256 14.18 -20.29 10.70
CA PRO A 256 14.89 -19.12 10.18
C PRO A 256 15.76 -19.39 8.94
N THR A 257 16.10 -20.65 8.65
CA THR A 257 16.94 -21.06 7.52
C THR A 257 16.15 -21.66 6.35
N GLU A 258 14.83 -21.79 6.45
CA GLU A 258 14.00 -22.56 5.51
C GLU A 258 13.50 -21.73 4.31
N ILE A 259 14.35 -20.84 3.78
CA ILE A 259 14.00 -19.96 2.65
C ILE A 259 13.63 -20.73 1.39
N ASP A 260 14.25 -21.88 1.12
CA ASP A 260 13.92 -22.68 -0.07
C ASP A 260 12.51 -23.29 0.02
N ARG A 261 12.07 -23.67 1.22
CA ARG A 261 10.69 -24.16 1.45
C ARG A 261 9.67 -23.03 1.31
N TYR A 262 9.97 -21.84 1.84
CA TYR A 262 9.12 -20.67 1.62
C TYR A 262 8.94 -20.36 0.12
N LYS A 263 10.00 -20.46 -0.67
CA LYS A 263 9.92 -20.24 -2.11
C LYS A 263 9.09 -21.33 -2.80
N THR A 264 9.47 -22.59 -2.61
CA THR A 264 8.97 -23.70 -3.45
C THR A 264 7.72 -24.40 -2.93
N GLU A 265 7.46 -24.36 -1.62
CA GLU A 265 6.30 -25.01 -0.99
C GLU A 265 5.20 -23.99 -0.61
N TYR A 266 5.50 -22.69 -0.66
CA TYR A 266 4.54 -21.65 -0.26
C TYR A 266 4.29 -20.63 -1.38
N ILE A 267 5.29 -19.85 -1.81
CA ILE A 267 5.10 -18.82 -2.85
C ILE A 267 4.79 -19.42 -4.22
N ASP A 268 5.52 -20.43 -4.67
CA ASP A 268 5.34 -21.04 -6.00
C ASP A 268 3.93 -21.63 -6.19
N PRO A 269 3.37 -22.43 -5.25
CA PRO A 269 1.98 -22.89 -5.36
C PRO A 269 0.96 -21.76 -5.37
N ILE A 270 1.18 -20.69 -4.58
CA ILE A 270 0.31 -19.52 -4.60
C ILE A 270 0.35 -18.87 -6.00
N LYS A 271 1.54 -18.60 -6.55
CA LYS A 271 1.70 -18.05 -7.90
C LYS A 271 0.97 -18.89 -8.94
N GLU A 272 1.12 -20.21 -8.89
CA GLU A 272 0.46 -21.13 -9.82
C GLU A 272 -1.06 -21.00 -9.75
N ILE A 273 -1.63 -20.95 -8.54
CA ILE A 273 -3.08 -20.78 -8.35
C ILE A 273 -3.53 -19.41 -8.84
N LEU A 274 -2.85 -18.32 -8.46
CA LEU A 274 -3.26 -16.96 -8.85
C LEU A 274 -3.13 -16.74 -10.36
N GLY A 275 -2.15 -17.37 -11.01
CA GLY A 275 -1.92 -17.32 -12.45
C GLY A 275 -2.83 -18.22 -13.28
N ASP A 276 -3.70 -19.01 -12.65
CA ASP A 276 -4.70 -19.80 -13.36
C ASP A 276 -5.65 -18.88 -14.14
N SER A 277 -5.74 -19.09 -15.45
CA SER A 277 -6.61 -18.34 -16.36
C SER A 277 -8.07 -18.25 -15.89
N LYS A 278 -8.55 -19.21 -15.07
CA LYS A 278 -9.87 -19.18 -14.44
C LYS A 278 -10.10 -17.89 -13.63
N TYR A 279 -9.05 -17.38 -12.98
CA TYR A 279 -9.11 -16.24 -12.06
C TYR A 279 -8.67 -14.92 -12.69
N ALA A 280 -8.31 -14.90 -13.97
CA ALA A 280 -7.78 -13.71 -14.67
C ALA A 280 -8.72 -12.49 -14.66
N SER A 281 -10.02 -12.69 -14.36
CA SER A 281 -11.02 -11.62 -14.25
C SER A 281 -11.19 -11.03 -12.83
N LEU A 282 -10.53 -11.61 -11.83
CA LEU A 282 -10.45 -11.07 -10.47
C LEU A 282 -9.29 -10.10 -10.38
N ARG A 283 -9.39 -9.06 -9.55
CA ARG A 283 -8.24 -8.29 -9.08
C ARG A 283 -7.79 -8.89 -7.76
N ILE A 284 -6.52 -9.23 -7.62
CA ILE A 284 -6.02 -9.95 -6.44
C ILE A 284 -5.01 -9.05 -5.72
N VAL A 285 -5.39 -8.51 -4.58
CA VAL A 285 -4.52 -7.70 -3.74
C VAL A 285 -3.80 -8.60 -2.74
N THR A 286 -2.48 -8.51 -2.70
CA THR A 286 -1.64 -9.27 -1.78
C THR A 286 -0.97 -8.30 -0.79
N THR A 287 -1.29 -8.44 0.49
CA THR A 287 -0.48 -7.85 1.56
C THR A 287 0.72 -8.76 1.79
N VAL A 288 1.92 -8.25 1.52
CA VAL A 288 3.15 -9.03 1.52
C VAL A 288 3.86 -8.89 2.86
N GLU A 289 3.82 -9.98 3.62
CA GLU A 289 4.63 -10.30 4.79
C GLU A 289 4.62 -9.21 5.87
N ILE A 290 3.51 -9.17 6.62
CA ILE A 290 3.36 -8.27 7.77
C ILE A 290 4.41 -8.56 8.86
N ASP A 291 4.65 -7.59 9.74
CA ASP A 291 5.56 -7.71 10.89
C ASP A 291 6.94 -8.29 10.52
N SER A 292 7.46 -7.91 9.35
CA SER A 292 8.71 -8.45 8.80
C SER A 292 9.82 -7.41 8.70
N LEU A 293 9.94 -6.70 7.58
CA LEU A 293 11.05 -5.81 7.25
C LEU A 293 11.30 -4.71 8.30
N PRO A 294 10.29 -4.04 8.88
CA PRO A 294 10.52 -3.02 9.90
C PRO A 294 11.21 -3.56 11.16
N ASN A 295 11.10 -4.86 11.47
CA ASN A 295 11.85 -5.48 12.56
C ASN A 295 13.37 -5.44 12.33
N LEU A 296 13.83 -5.50 11.08
CA LEU A 296 15.26 -5.45 10.75
C LEU A 296 15.89 -4.09 11.05
N VAL A 297 15.07 -3.05 11.19
CA VAL A 297 15.48 -1.69 11.57
C VAL A 297 15.37 -1.49 13.07
N THR A 298 14.24 -1.89 13.64
CA THR A 298 13.84 -1.50 15.00
C THR A 298 14.22 -2.50 16.07
N ASN A 299 14.38 -3.79 15.74
CA ASN A 299 14.53 -4.88 16.71
C ASN A 299 15.82 -5.67 16.51
N THR A 300 16.90 -5.03 16.07
CA THR A 300 18.23 -5.64 15.85
C THR A 300 19.39 -4.85 16.45
N GLY A 301 20.54 -5.49 16.55
CA GLY A 301 21.81 -4.89 16.94
C GLY A 301 21.84 -4.48 18.41
N SER A 302 22.39 -3.30 18.69
CA SER A 302 22.54 -2.79 20.06
C SER A 302 21.32 -2.02 20.57
N ARG A 303 20.20 -2.02 19.85
CA ARG A 303 18.98 -1.33 20.27
C ARG A 303 18.43 -1.98 21.55
N PRO A 304 17.86 -1.22 22.51
CA PRO A 304 17.21 -1.78 23.69
C PRO A 304 16.07 -2.76 23.37
N THR A 305 15.49 -2.63 22.19
CA THR A 305 14.39 -3.42 21.64
C THR A 305 14.85 -4.70 20.93
N ALA A 306 16.16 -4.87 20.73
CA ALA A 306 16.74 -5.96 19.94
C ALA A 306 16.43 -7.35 20.50
N VAL A 307 16.29 -8.31 19.58
CA VAL A 307 16.05 -9.71 19.90
C VAL A 307 16.90 -10.63 19.01
N PRO A 308 17.44 -11.75 19.54
CA PRO A 308 18.33 -12.63 18.78
C PRO A 308 17.73 -13.21 17.50
N ALA A 309 16.42 -13.43 17.48
CA ALA A 309 15.73 -13.95 16.29
C ALA A 309 15.78 -12.92 15.14
N CYS A 310 15.49 -11.63 15.40
CA CYS A 310 15.61 -10.60 14.37
C CYS A 310 17.06 -10.37 13.94
N ASP A 311 18.04 -10.47 14.85
CA ASP A 311 19.46 -10.44 14.47
C ASP A 311 19.81 -11.59 13.52
N THR A 312 19.26 -12.78 13.77
CA THR A 312 19.41 -13.94 12.89
C THR A 312 18.83 -13.66 11.51
N MET A 313 17.60 -13.13 11.44
CA MET A 313 16.93 -12.82 10.17
C MET A 313 17.62 -11.69 9.39
N LYS A 314 18.19 -10.71 10.08
CA LYS A 314 19.02 -9.67 9.46
C LYS A 314 20.33 -10.23 8.93
N ALA A 315 21.00 -11.09 9.70
CA ALA A 315 22.28 -11.67 9.34
C ALA A 315 22.20 -12.64 8.15
N ASN A 316 21.14 -13.45 8.06
CA ASN A 316 20.94 -14.39 6.95
C ASN A 316 20.27 -13.73 5.72
N GLY A 317 19.62 -12.58 5.90
CA GLY A 317 18.94 -11.81 4.87
C GLY A 317 17.62 -12.40 4.39
N ASN A 318 17.06 -13.41 5.08
CA ASN A 318 15.94 -14.19 4.57
C ASN A 318 14.61 -13.43 4.54
N TYR A 319 14.43 -12.40 5.37
CA TYR A 319 13.29 -11.48 5.23
C TYR A 319 13.36 -10.69 3.91
N VAL A 320 14.50 -10.04 3.63
CA VAL A 320 14.72 -9.29 2.38
C VAL A 320 14.58 -10.21 1.15
N LYS A 321 15.18 -11.41 1.21
CA LYS A 321 15.07 -12.39 0.12
C LYS A 321 13.65 -12.92 -0.05
N GLY A 322 12.98 -13.29 1.03
CA GLY A 322 11.63 -13.85 0.96
C GLY A 322 10.62 -12.84 0.44
N VAL A 323 10.66 -11.59 0.92
CA VAL A 323 9.81 -10.52 0.39
C VAL A 323 10.14 -10.24 -1.08
N GLY A 324 11.42 -10.09 -1.45
CA GLY A 324 11.81 -9.88 -2.85
C GLY A 324 11.34 -11.01 -3.77
N TYR A 325 11.46 -12.26 -3.33
CA TYR A 325 10.99 -13.39 -4.11
C TYR A 325 9.47 -13.41 -4.27
N ALA A 326 8.72 -13.16 -3.19
CA ALA A 326 7.25 -13.06 -3.25
C ALA A 326 6.81 -11.95 -4.21
N LEU A 327 7.43 -10.77 -4.13
CA LEU A 327 7.13 -9.64 -5.03
C LEU A 327 7.38 -10.01 -6.49
N ALA A 328 8.54 -10.59 -6.81
CA ALA A 328 8.85 -11.00 -8.18
C ALA A 328 7.86 -12.06 -8.70
N GLN A 329 7.61 -13.11 -7.92
CA GLN A 329 6.76 -14.22 -8.35
C GLN A 329 5.29 -13.81 -8.49
N LEU A 330 4.75 -13.10 -7.51
CA LEU A 330 3.35 -12.67 -7.53
C LEU A 330 3.15 -11.48 -8.48
N GLY A 331 4.15 -10.61 -8.60
CA GLY A 331 4.21 -9.48 -9.54
C GLY A 331 4.27 -9.89 -11.01
N ASP A 332 4.67 -11.13 -11.32
CA ASP A 332 4.55 -11.67 -12.69
C ASP A 332 3.10 -12.00 -13.09
N VAL A 333 2.17 -12.11 -12.12
CA VAL A 333 0.77 -12.45 -12.40
C VAL A 333 0.00 -11.17 -12.76
N PRO A 334 -0.59 -11.07 -13.98
CA PRO A 334 -1.09 -9.79 -14.51
C PRO A 334 -2.17 -9.11 -13.68
N ASN A 335 -2.99 -9.88 -12.97
CA ASN A 335 -4.11 -9.40 -12.17
C ASN A 335 -3.82 -9.37 -10.65
N VAL A 336 -2.56 -9.53 -10.25
CA VAL A 336 -2.11 -9.40 -8.87
C VAL A 336 -1.52 -8.01 -8.60
N TYR A 337 -1.82 -7.47 -7.42
CA TYR A 337 -1.47 -6.13 -6.95
C TYR A 337 -0.77 -6.25 -5.59
N ASN A 338 0.57 -6.18 -5.58
CA ASN A 338 1.34 -6.35 -4.34
C ASN A 338 1.37 -5.05 -3.52
N TYR A 339 0.94 -5.13 -2.27
CA TYR A 339 1.09 -4.09 -1.26
C TYR A 339 2.04 -4.59 -0.15
N ILE A 340 3.20 -3.96 -0.01
CA ILE A 340 4.16 -4.33 1.04
C ILE A 340 3.66 -3.79 2.39
N ASP A 341 3.74 -4.60 3.46
CA ASP A 341 3.46 -4.08 4.80
C ASP A 341 4.51 -3.05 5.24
N ALA A 342 4.02 -1.91 5.73
CA ALA A 342 4.79 -0.76 6.13
C ALA A 342 4.62 -0.45 7.64
N GLY A 343 4.31 -1.46 8.45
CA GLY A 343 4.10 -1.29 9.88
C GLY A 343 2.99 -0.28 10.20
N HIS A 344 3.24 0.62 11.16
CA HIS A 344 2.29 1.65 11.55
C HIS A 344 3.04 2.84 12.19
N HIS A 345 2.36 3.98 12.36
CA HIS A 345 3.02 5.20 12.83
C HIS A 345 3.66 5.02 14.22
N GLY A 346 2.97 4.29 15.11
CA GLY A 346 3.42 3.94 16.45
C GLY A 346 4.59 2.95 16.51
N TRP A 347 5.12 2.52 15.36
CA TRP A 347 6.32 1.69 15.25
C TRP A 347 7.47 2.39 14.52
N ILE A 348 7.22 2.91 13.31
CA ILE A 348 8.26 3.48 12.45
C ILE A 348 8.10 4.97 12.15
N GLY A 349 7.22 5.67 12.88
CA GLY A 349 6.99 7.11 12.72
C GLY A 349 8.09 8.04 13.28
N TRP A 350 9.13 7.49 13.90
CA TRP A 350 10.28 8.26 14.41
C TRP A 350 11.34 8.51 13.35
N ASP A 351 12.04 9.65 13.45
CA ASP A 351 13.05 10.11 12.48
C ASP A 351 14.11 9.04 12.16
N ASP A 352 14.56 8.27 13.16
CA ASP A 352 15.59 7.23 13.01
C ASP A 352 15.07 5.90 12.46
N ASN A 353 13.76 5.69 12.47
CA ASN A 353 13.10 4.48 11.98
C ASN A 353 12.49 4.68 10.59
N PHE A 354 11.93 5.85 10.32
CA PHE A 354 11.11 6.13 9.13
C PHE A 354 11.90 5.93 7.83
N GLY A 355 12.93 6.73 7.59
CA GLY A 355 13.75 6.62 6.36
C GLY A 355 14.50 5.28 6.26
N ALA A 356 14.97 4.74 7.40
CA ALA A 356 15.65 3.45 7.43
C ALA A 356 14.71 2.27 7.09
N SER A 357 13.43 2.38 7.43
CA SER A 357 12.40 1.40 7.05
C SER A 357 12.11 1.49 5.56
N ALA A 358 12.01 2.69 5.00
CA ALA A 358 11.89 2.88 3.56
C ALA A 358 13.10 2.30 2.79
N ASP A 359 14.32 2.44 3.33
CA ASP A 359 15.53 1.88 2.74
C ASP A 359 15.53 0.34 2.72
N VAL A 360 15.15 -0.33 3.82
CA VAL A 360 15.10 -1.81 3.84
C VAL A 360 13.96 -2.35 2.98
N ILE A 361 12.85 -1.61 2.89
CA ILE A 361 11.73 -1.92 1.97
C ILE A 361 12.21 -1.83 0.52
N LYS A 362 12.91 -0.75 0.14
CA LYS A 362 13.52 -0.62 -1.19
C LYS A 362 14.52 -1.73 -1.48
N GLN A 363 15.31 -2.12 -0.48
CA GLN A 363 16.24 -3.24 -0.61
C GLN A 363 15.50 -4.56 -0.92
N ALA A 364 14.40 -4.86 -0.23
CA ALA A 364 13.59 -6.05 -0.51
C ALA A 364 12.91 -5.99 -1.88
N ALA A 365 12.34 -4.84 -2.26
CA ALA A 365 11.71 -4.62 -3.57
C ALA A 365 12.69 -4.61 -4.76
N THR A 366 13.99 -4.81 -4.51
CA THR A 366 15.03 -4.96 -5.55
C THR A 366 15.89 -6.21 -5.35
N ALA A 367 15.42 -7.14 -4.51
CA ALA A 367 16.09 -8.41 -4.23
C ALA A 367 15.43 -9.57 -4.98
N GLU A 368 16.19 -10.66 -5.19
CA GLU A 368 15.66 -11.94 -5.70
C GLU A 368 14.89 -11.84 -7.04
N GLY A 369 15.23 -10.85 -7.87
CA GLY A 369 14.63 -10.63 -9.18
C GLY A 369 13.47 -9.64 -9.18
N ALA A 370 13.01 -9.17 -8.01
CA ALA A 370 12.01 -8.11 -7.94
C ALA A 370 12.59 -6.78 -8.40
N THR A 371 11.70 -5.94 -8.87
CA THR A 371 11.88 -4.54 -9.17
C THR A 371 10.79 -3.73 -8.47
N VAL A 372 10.96 -2.42 -8.37
CA VAL A 372 9.90 -1.56 -7.83
C VAL A 372 8.62 -1.56 -8.66
N GLY A 373 8.66 -2.01 -9.93
CA GLY A 373 7.46 -2.19 -10.75
C GLY A 373 6.61 -3.39 -10.31
N ASP A 374 7.16 -4.29 -9.49
CA ASP A 374 6.42 -5.39 -8.88
C ASP A 374 5.66 -4.97 -7.62
N VAL A 375 5.78 -3.70 -7.22
CA VAL A 375 5.14 -3.13 -6.03
C VAL A 375 4.08 -2.14 -6.46
N HIS A 376 2.82 -2.48 -6.17
CA HIS A 376 1.67 -1.63 -6.47
C HIS A 376 1.45 -0.56 -5.41
N GLY A 377 1.75 -0.89 -4.15
CA GLY A 377 1.59 0.04 -3.04
C GLY A 377 2.11 -0.50 -1.73
N PHE A 378 1.61 0.09 -0.64
CA PHE A 378 1.99 -0.26 0.73
C PHE A 378 0.76 -0.28 1.63
N ILE A 379 0.77 -1.09 2.68
CA ILE A 379 -0.30 -1.11 3.68
C ILE A 379 0.26 -0.76 5.06
N THR A 380 -0.45 0.07 5.81
CA THR A 380 -0.13 0.36 7.21
C THR A 380 -1.22 -0.18 8.14
N ASN A 381 -0.88 -0.30 9.41
CA ASN A 381 -1.76 -0.67 10.51
C ASN A 381 -2.31 -2.11 10.45
N THR A 382 -1.75 -2.98 9.60
CA THR A 382 -2.22 -4.36 9.43
C THR A 382 -2.27 -5.09 10.77
N ALA A 383 -3.46 -5.57 11.15
CA ALA A 383 -3.73 -6.18 12.46
C ALA A 383 -3.34 -5.33 13.69
N ASN A 384 -3.25 -4.02 13.56
CA ASN A 384 -2.94 -3.10 14.66
C ASN A 384 -4.15 -2.22 15.00
N TYR A 385 -3.93 -1.17 15.78
CA TYR A 385 -4.98 -0.39 16.44
C TYR A 385 -4.71 1.12 16.42
N SER A 386 -3.68 1.60 15.74
CA SER A 386 -3.42 3.04 15.65
C SER A 386 -4.62 3.77 15.05
N ALA A 387 -5.05 4.86 15.69
CA ALA A 387 -6.17 5.65 15.19
C ALA A 387 -5.97 6.05 13.72
N LEU A 388 -7.05 5.98 12.94
CA LEU A 388 -7.02 6.41 11.54
C LEU A 388 -6.63 7.88 11.41
N LYS A 389 -7.24 8.73 12.25
CA LYS A 389 -6.98 10.17 12.34
C LYS A 389 -7.27 10.67 13.75
N GLU A 390 -6.36 11.44 14.33
CA GLU A 390 -6.59 12.16 15.59
C GLU A 390 -7.09 13.57 15.27
N GLU A 391 -8.21 13.96 15.89
CA GLU A 391 -8.86 15.26 15.60
C GLU A 391 -8.89 16.19 16.82
N ASN A 392 -8.60 15.66 18.00
CA ASN A 392 -8.67 16.39 19.26
C ASN A 392 -7.36 17.06 19.65
N PHE A 393 -6.26 16.75 18.96
CA PHE A 393 -4.96 17.40 19.12
C PHE A 393 -4.11 17.18 17.86
N GLY A 394 -3.23 18.12 17.55
CA GLY A 394 -2.28 18.02 16.44
C GLY A 394 -0.84 17.80 16.91
N ILE A 395 0.01 17.23 16.04
CA ILE A 395 1.43 17.03 16.34
C ILE A 395 2.20 18.34 16.59
N ASP A 396 1.78 19.42 15.93
CA ASP A 396 2.39 20.75 16.02
C ASP A 396 1.83 21.60 17.18
N ASP A 397 0.85 21.08 17.92
CA ASP A 397 0.29 21.78 19.07
C ASP A 397 1.32 21.94 20.20
N SER A 398 1.08 22.94 21.04
CA SER A 398 1.83 23.13 22.29
C SER A 398 0.92 23.53 23.45
N VAL A 399 1.29 23.09 24.64
CA VAL A 399 0.62 23.45 25.90
C VAL A 399 1.66 24.09 26.81
N ASN A 400 1.43 25.35 27.18
CA ASN A 400 2.34 26.14 28.03
C ASN A 400 3.79 26.20 27.51
N GLY A 401 3.96 26.23 26.17
CA GLY A 401 5.28 26.26 25.51
C GLY A 401 5.97 24.90 25.38
N THR A 402 5.34 23.82 25.85
CA THR A 402 5.81 22.44 25.65
C THR A 402 5.08 21.83 24.45
N SER A 403 5.82 21.25 23.50
CA SER A 403 5.23 20.61 22.31
C SER A 403 4.52 19.29 22.66
N VAL A 404 3.43 18.96 21.96
CA VAL A 404 2.77 17.64 22.03
C VAL A 404 3.72 16.47 21.82
N ARG A 405 4.77 16.64 21.01
CA ARG A 405 5.83 15.65 20.81
C ARG A 405 6.56 15.28 22.09
N GLN A 406 6.54 16.13 23.12
CA GLN A 406 7.15 15.85 24.42
C GLN A 406 6.22 15.11 25.38
N SER A 407 4.96 14.87 25.00
CA SER A 407 4.06 14.02 25.79
C SER A 407 4.56 12.58 25.82
N LYS A 408 4.24 11.85 26.89
CA LYS A 408 4.64 10.45 27.05
C LYS A 408 4.07 9.52 26.00
N TRP A 409 2.86 9.80 25.52
CA TRP A 409 2.19 8.98 24.51
C TRP A 409 2.83 9.15 23.13
N VAL A 410 3.12 10.39 22.73
CA VAL A 410 3.70 10.69 21.41
C VAL A 410 5.20 10.41 21.39
N ASP A 411 5.90 10.64 22.50
CA ASP A 411 7.33 10.31 22.70
C ASP A 411 8.23 10.68 21.51
N TRP A 412 8.15 11.93 21.05
CA TRP A 412 8.90 12.47 19.91
C TRP A 412 8.60 11.86 18.53
N ASN A 413 7.57 11.03 18.40
CA ASN A 413 7.06 10.62 17.09
C ASN A 413 6.73 11.86 16.22
N ARG A 414 6.73 11.70 14.90
CA ARG A 414 6.32 12.73 13.93
C ARG A 414 4.84 12.65 13.58
N TYR A 415 4.16 11.60 14.00
CA TYR A 415 2.79 11.29 13.63
C TYR A 415 2.02 10.87 14.89
N VAL A 416 0.71 11.10 14.86
CA VAL A 416 -0.23 10.72 15.92
C VAL A 416 -1.32 9.77 15.41
N ASP A 417 -1.35 9.54 14.10
CA ASP A 417 -2.35 8.73 13.41
C ASP A 417 -1.80 8.12 12.12
N GLU A 418 -2.57 7.17 11.56
CA GLU A 418 -2.17 6.44 10.36
C GLU A 418 -2.31 7.25 9.08
N LEU A 419 -3.31 8.14 8.95
CA LEU A 419 -3.52 8.87 7.71
C LEU A 419 -2.34 9.81 7.41
N SER A 420 -1.89 10.59 8.40
CA SER A 420 -0.74 11.48 8.23
C SER A 420 0.56 10.70 8.00
N PHE A 421 0.73 9.58 8.70
CA PHE A 421 1.87 8.69 8.53
C PHE A 421 1.90 8.06 7.13
N ALA A 422 0.81 7.46 6.66
CA ALA A 422 0.74 6.78 5.38
C ALA A 422 1.03 7.75 4.22
N GLN A 423 0.46 8.95 4.26
CA GLN A 423 0.71 9.98 3.24
C GLN A 423 2.17 10.44 3.23
N ALA A 424 2.77 10.64 4.40
CA ALA A 424 4.18 11.01 4.48
C ALA A 424 5.10 9.86 4.02
N PHE A 425 4.78 8.61 4.41
CA PHE A 425 5.60 7.45 4.10
C PHE A 425 5.55 7.11 2.61
N ARG A 426 4.39 7.31 1.96
CA ARG A 426 4.26 7.29 0.50
C ARG A 426 5.28 8.22 -0.16
N ASN A 427 5.36 9.48 0.28
CA ASN A 427 6.29 10.45 -0.29
C ASN A 427 7.75 10.05 -0.06
N GLU A 428 8.07 9.50 1.11
CA GLU A 428 9.40 8.95 1.39
C GLU A 428 9.74 7.81 0.44
N LEU A 429 8.83 6.86 0.22
CA LEU A 429 9.02 5.73 -0.68
C LEU A 429 9.20 6.20 -2.14
N VAL A 430 8.40 7.14 -2.62
CA VAL A 430 8.62 7.77 -3.94
C VAL A 430 10.02 8.40 -4.01
N SER A 431 10.49 9.06 -2.95
CA SER A 431 11.86 9.61 -2.91
C SER A 431 12.96 8.53 -2.97
N LYS A 432 12.67 7.29 -2.55
CA LYS A 432 13.54 6.12 -2.71
C LYS A 432 13.43 5.47 -4.10
N GLY A 433 12.68 6.08 -5.01
CA GLY A 433 12.51 5.64 -6.38
C GLY A 433 11.53 4.48 -6.54
N PHE A 434 10.49 4.41 -5.70
CA PHE A 434 9.25 3.73 -6.07
C PHE A 434 8.45 4.62 -7.05
N ASP A 435 7.53 4.02 -7.80
CA ASP A 435 6.71 4.74 -8.77
C ASP A 435 5.88 5.85 -8.10
N SER A 436 5.70 7.00 -8.75
CA SER A 436 4.92 8.09 -8.18
C SER A 436 3.42 7.79 -8.08
N GLY A 437 2.93 6.76 -8.75
CA GLY A 437 1.57 6.24 -8.72
C GLY A 437 1.31 5.21 -7.61
N ILE A 438 2.30 4.83 -6.79
CA ILE A 438 2.03 3.89 -5.67
C ILE A 438 0.90 4.40 -4.78
N GLY A 439 0.07 3.48 -4.32
CA GLY A 439 -1.01 3.77 -3.38
C GLY A 439 -0.77 3.23 -1.98
N MET A 440 -1.48 3.79 -1.00
CA MET A 440 -1.45 3.32 0.38
C MET A 440 -2.78 2.65 0.77
N LEU A 441 -2.70 1.57 1.52
CA LEU A 441 -3.84 1.00 2.24
C LEU A 441 -3.68 1.25 3.73
N ILE A 442 -4.79 1.39 4.44
CA ILE A 442 -4.81 1.43 5.91
C ILE A 442 -5.77 0.35 6.40
N ASP A 443 -5.26 -0.59 7.20
CA ASP A 443 -6.13 -1.54 7.91
C ASP A 443 -6.90 -0.81 9.00
N THR A 444 -8.21 -0.71 8.81
CA THR A 444 -9.17 -0.02 9.67
C THR A 444 -10.06 -0.98 10.45
N SER A 445 -9.75 -2.28 10.41
CA SER A 445 -10.55 -3.34 11.05
C SER A 445 -10.85 -3.08 12.53
N ARG A 446 -9.90 -2.54 13.30
CA ARG A 446 -10.00 -2.45 14.77
C ARG A 446 -9.52 -1.13 15.37
N ASN A 447 -9.46 -0.07 14.57
CA ASN A 447 -8.87 1.22 14.99
C ASN A 447 -9.87 2.37 15.18
N GLY A 448 -11.17 2.08 15.32
CA GLY A 448 -12.19 3.12 15.44
C GLY A 448 -12.15 3.86 16.78
N TRP A 449 -11.85 3.14 17.87
CA TRP A 449 -11.83 3.69 19.24
C TRP A 449 -13.09 4.51 19.57
N GLY A 450 -14.25 3.91 19.34
CA GLY A 450 -15.56 4.48 19.62
C GLY A 450 -16.06 4.18 21.02
N GLY A 451 -17.37 3.99 21.12
CA GLY A 451 -18.07 3.76 22.38
C GLY A 451 -18.04 4.99 23.30
N SER A 452 -18.53 4.79 24.53
CA SER A 452 -18.66 5.88 25.52
C SER A 452 -17.33 6.40 26.06
N ALA A 453 -16.22 5.73 25.76
CA ALA A 453 -14.87 6.13 26.17
C ALA A 453 -14.17 7.04 25.15
N ARG A 454 -14.70 7.17 23.93
CA ARG A 454 -14.15 8.09 22.92
C ARG A 454 -14.23 9.54 23.40
N PRO A 455 -13.11 10.29 23.48
CA PRO A 455 -13.16 11.69 23.85
C PRO A 455 -13.97 12.53 22.87
N ALA A 456 -14.83 13.39 23.40
CA ALA A 456 -15.69 14.28 22.61
C ALA A 456 -14.97 15.58 22.17
N GLY A 457 -13.72 15.78 22.58
CA GLY A 457 -12.94 16.97 22.28
C GLY A 457 -11.53 16.91 22.90
N PRO A 458 -10.75 17.99 22.75
CA PRO A 458 -9.39 18.09 23.29
C PRO A 458 -9.33 17.90 24.81
N GLY A 459 -8.20 17.37 25.30
CA GLY A 459 -7.95 17.24 26.73
C GLY A 459 -7.66 18.57 27.44
N PRO A 460 -7.51 18.57 28.77
CA PRO A 460 -7.15 19.77 29.52
C PRO A 460 -5.77 20.32 29.15
N GLN A 461 -5.67 21.62 28.85
CA GLN A 461 -4.41 22.32 28.55
C GLN A 461 -3.57 22.65 29.82
N THR A 462 -3.59 21.78 30.83
CA THR A 462 -2.79 21.93 32.06
C THR A 462 -1.36 21.41 31.90
N SER A 463 -1.16 20.41 31.06
CA SER A 463 0.13 19.87 30.62
C SER A 463 -0.05 19.19 29.26
N VAL A 464 1.04 18.95 28.51
CA VAL A 464 0.95 18.20 27.25
C VAL A 464 0.44 16.78 27.45
N ASP A 465 0.80 16.11 28.55
CA ASP A 465 0.27 14.78 28.87
C ASP A 465 -1.25 14.82 29.10
N ALA A 466 -1.75 15.78 29.89
CA ALA A 466 -3.19 15.89 30.15
C ALA A 466 -3.99 16.24 28.88
N TYR A 467 -3.41 17.07 28.01
CA TYR A 467 -4.00 17.45 26.73
C TYR A 467 -4.11 16.25 25.79
N VAL A 468 -3.01 15.50 25.63
CA VAL A 468 -2.96 14.32 24.76
C VAL A 468 -3.79 13.18 25.34
N ASP A 469 -3.60 12.77 26.60
CA ASP A 469 -4.34 11.66 27.19
C ASP A 469 -5.85 11.93 27.33
N GLY A 470 -6.23 13.20 27.50
CA GLY A 470 -7.63 13.62 27.52
C GLY A 470 -8.28 13.69 26.13
N GLY A 471 -7.49 13.89 25.08
CA GLY A 471 -7.98 14.09 23.71
C GLY A 471 -7.88 12.86 22.81
N ARG A 472 -6.85 12.01 22.98
CA ARG A 472 -6.56 10.91 22.06
C ARG A 472 -7.67 9.88 21.94
N PHE A 473 -7.98 9.51 20.71
CA PHE A 473 -8.88 8.41 20.40
C PHE A 473 -8.25 7.07 20.73
N ASP A 474 -7.00 6.82 20.31
CA ASP A 474 -6.30 5.60 20.69
C ASP A 474 -6.17 5.53 22.21
N ARG A 475 -6.80 4.54 22.85
CA ARG A 475 -6.85 4.40 24.32
C ARG A 475 -5.89 3.36 24.88
N ARG A 476 -4.95 2.85 24.08
CA ARG A 476 -3.93 1.91 24.59
C ARG A 476 -3.06 2.58 25.66
N ILE A 477 -2.36 1.74 26.42
CA ILE A 477 -1.39 2.20 27.42
C ILE A 477 -0.13 2.71 26.72
N HIS A 478 0.32 2.02 25.67
CA HIS A 478 1.48 2.38 24.86
C HIS A 478 1.24 2.00 23.39
N PRO A 479 1.74 2.76 22.39
CA PRO A 479 1.56 2.43 20.96
C PRO A 479 2.12 1.06 20.55
N GLY A 480 3.15 0.59 21.26
CA GLY A 480 3.74 -0.75 21.10
C GLY A 480 2.89 -1.92 21.65
N ASN A 481 1.72 -1.66 22.23
CA ASN A 481 0.79 -2.71 22.64
C ASN A 481 -0.07 -3.15 21.44
N TRP A 482 0.14 -4.39 21.00
CA TRP A 482 -0.40 -4.89 19.72
C TRP A 482 -1.36 -6.07 19.87
N CYS A 483 -1.38 -6.80 20.99
CA CYS A 483 -2.16 -8.03 21.08
C CYS A 483 -3.50 -7.80 21.80
N ASN A 484 -4.60 -8.21 21.16
CA ASN A 484 -5.96 -8.28 21.72
C ASN A 484 -6.34 -7.06 22.57
N GLN A 485 -6.14 -5.85 22.05
CA GLN A 485 -6.20 -4.64 22.86
C GLN A 485 -7.59 -4.37 23.43
N SER A 486 -7.68 -4.24 24.75
CA SER A 486 -8.92 -3.94 25.45
C SER A 486 -9.42 -2.54 25.09
N GLY A 487 -10.72 -2.41 24.88
CA GLY A 487 -11.36 -1.13 24.55
C GLY A 487 -11.25 -0.71 23.08
N ALA A 488 -10.60 -1.51 22.24
CA ALA A 488 -10.59 -1.32 20.80
C ALA A 488 -12.01 -1.37 20.21
N GLY A 489 -12.16 -0.85 18.99
CA GLY A 489 -13.45 -0.73 18.30
C GLY A 489 -13.28 -0.88 16.79
N LEU A 490 -14.29 -1.41 16.10
CA LEU A 490 -14.30 -1.42 14.63
C LEU A 490 -14.08 -0.01 14.08
N GLY A 491 -13.21 0.15 13.09
CA GLY A 491 -12.98 1.43 12.43
C GLY A 491 -13.96 1.73 11.30
N GLU A 492 -13.52 2.62 10.41
CA GLU A 492 -14.16 2.82 9.11
C GLU A 492 -14.33 1.48 8.40
N ARG A 493 -15.46 1.31 7.70
CA ARG A 493 -15.67 0.11 6.89
C ARG A 493 -14.85 0.21 5.61
N PRO A 494 -14.55 -0.92 4.93
CA PRO A 494 -13.76 -0.90 3.72
C PRO A 494 -14.31 0.07 2.67
N GLN A 495 -13.44 0.96 2.18
CA GLN A 495 -13.82 2.09 1.33
C GLN A 495 -12.69 2.38 0.34
N ALA A 496 -13.00 2.43 -0.95
CA ALA A 496 -12.07 2.84 -1.99
C ALA A 496 -11.86 4.36 -2.01
N SER A 497 -10.63 4.78 -2.31
CA SER A 497 -10.20 6.17 -2.51
C SER A 497 -10.69 7.16 -1.43
N PRO A 498 -10.53 6.86 -0.13
CA PRO A 498 -11.08 7.69 0.94
C PRO A 498 -10.31 9.02 1.15
N ALA A 499 -9.06 9.09 0.72
CA ALA A 499 -8.20 10.25 0.84
C ALA A 499 -7.09 10.25 -0.22
N ALA A 500 -6.47 11.41 -0.45
CA ALA A 500 -5.36 11.52 -1.41
C ALA A 500 -4.19 10.59 -1.04
N GLY A 501 -3.74 9.81 -2.03
CA GLY A 501 -2.68 8.82 -1.87
C GLY A 501 -3.08 7.55 -1.12
N ILE A 502 -4.35 7.40 -0.74
CA ILE A 502 -4.90 6.20 -0.09
C ILE A 502 -5.83 5.49 -1.08
N ASP A 503 -5.45 4.30 -1.51
CA ASP A 503 -6.23 3.48 -2.45
C ASP A 503 -7.50 2.93 -1.80
N ALA A 504 -7.39 2.47 -0.55
CA ALA A 504 -8.52 2.03 0.23
C ALA A 504 -8.25 2.00 1.73
N TYR A 505 -9.31 2.23 2.51
CA TYR A 505 -9.42 1.63 3.83
C TYR A 505 -9.85 0.18 3.67
N VAL A 506 -9.19 -0.72 4.37
CA VAL A 506 -9.41 -2.17 4.25
C VAL A 506 -9.59 -2.80 5.63
N TRP A 507 -10.25 -3.94 5.70
CA TRP A 507 -10.23 -4.80 6.88
C TRP A 507 -9.34 -5.99 6.56
N MET A 508 -8.04 -5.85 6.80
CA MET A 508 -7.10 -6.91 6.45
C MET A 508 -7.08 -7.98 7.54
N LYS A 509 -7.01 -7.58 8.82
CA LYS A 509 -7.29 -8.47 9.95
C LYS A 509 -8.81 -8.66 10.10
N PRO A 510 -9.35 -9.90 10.03
CA PRO A 510 -10.78 -10.12 10.23
C PRO A 510 -11.18 -9.81 11.67
N PRO A 511 -12.11 -8.87 11.92
CA PRO A 511 -12.54 -8.54 13.28
C PRO A 511 -13.11 -9.77 14.00
N GLY A 512 -12.68 -9.97 15.26
CA GLY A 512 -13.05 -11.13 16.07
C GLY A 512 -12.07 -12.29 16.02
N GLU A 513 -11.08 -12.28 15.13
CA GLU A 513 -9.98 -13.24 15.22
C GLU A 513 -8.92 -12.76 16.22
N SER A 514 -8.55 -13.65 17.14
CA SER A 514 -7.51 -13.39 18.14
C SER A 514 -6.17 -13.06 17.48
N ASP A 515 -5.40 -12.21 18.14
CA ASP A 515 -4.00 -11.91 17.81
C ASP A 515 -3.05 -12.97 18.37
N GLY A 516 -3.45 -13.66 19.45
CA GLY A 516 -2.61 -14.60 20.17
C GLY A 516 -3.22 -15.08 21.48
N ALA A 517 -2.76 -16.24 21.96
CA ALA A 517 -3.29 -16.83 23.19
C ALA A 517 -2.83 -16.03 24.42
N SER A 518 -3.76 -15.77 25.35
CA SER A 518 -3.47 -15.07 26.62
C SER A 518 -2.72 -15.91 27.65
N LYS A 519 -2.56 -17.21 27.37
CA LYS A 519 -1.83 -18.22 28.14
C LYS A 519 -1.32 -19.30 27.20
N ALA A 520 -0.44 -20.18 27.67
CA ALA A 520 -0.04 -21.36 26.91
C ALA A 520 -1.25 -22.26 26.61
N ILE A 521 -1.44 -22.60 25.35
CA ILE A 521 -2.46 -23.52 24.85
C ILE A 521 -1.78 -24.49 23.89
N ASP A 522 -1.84 -25.79 24.21
CA ASP A 522 -1.31 -26.84 23.34
C ASP A 522 -2.07 -26.83 22.00
N ASN A 523 -1.32 -26.87 20.90
CA ASN A 523 -1.88 -26.87 19.55
C ASN A 523 -0.93 -27.57 18.56
N ASP A 524 -1.50 -27.94 17.42
CA ASP A 524 -0.83 -28.56 16.29
C ASP A 524 -0.48 -27.56 15.16
N GLU A 525 -0.66 -26.26 15.42
CA GLU A 525 -0.40 -25.17 14.48
C GLU A 525 0.99 -24.53 14.67
N GLY A 526 1.78 -25.01 15.65
CA GLY A 526 3.10 -24.46 15.98
C GLY A 526 3.06 -23.09 16.66
N LYS A 527 1.87 -22.61 17.06
CA LYS A 527 1.67 -21.27 17.63
C LYS A 527 2.08 -21.23 19.10
N GLY A 528 2.97 -20.31 19.45
CA GLY A 528 3.51 -20.15 20.81
C GLY A 528 2.65 -19.27 21.73
N PHE A 529 3.12 -19.10 22.97
CA PHE A 529 2.56 -18.15 23.92
C PHE A 529 3.44 -16.90 24.00
N ASP A 530 2.92 -15.77 23.50
CA ASP A 530 3.54 -14.46 23.68
C ASP A 530 2.96 -13.74 24.88
N ARG A 531 3.84 -13.23 25.74
CA ARG A 531 3.43 -12.47 26.90
C ARG A 531 2.86 -11.09 26.55
N MET A 532 3.10 -10.56 25.35
CA MET A 532 2.35 -9.37 24.89
C MET A 532 0.85 -9.63 24.78
N CYS A 533 0.40 -10.88 24.73
CA CYS A 533 -1.01 -11.28 24.80
C CYS A 533 -1.49 -11.64 26.21
N ASP A 534 -0.58 -11.70 27.19
CA ASP A 534 -0.86 -11.99 28.60
C ASP A 534 -1.26 -10.68 29.30
N PRO A 535 -2.50 -10.54 29.83
CA PRO A 535 -2.94 -9.35 30.53
C PRO A 535 -2.11 -9.01 31.78
N THR A 536 -1.37 -9.99 32.33
CA THR A 536 -0.53 -9.83 33.53
C THR A 536 0.92 -9.47 33.20
N TYR A 537 1.26 -9.35 31.91
CA TYR A 537 2.61 -9.02 31.51
C TYR A 537 2.87 -7.52 31.61
N GLU A 538 3.91 -7.17 32.37
CA GLU A 538 4.39 -5.79 32.60
C GLU A 538 5.25 -5.23 31.45
N GLY A 539 5.27 -5.91 30.30
CA GLY A 539 5.95 -5.42 29.11
C GLY A 539 7.47 -5.58 29.10
N ASN A 540 8.08 -4.89 28.14
CA ASN A 540 9.52 -4.81 27.92
C ASN A 540 9.86 -3.49 27.22
N ALA A 541 11.12 -3.30 26.83
CA ALA A 541 11.57 -2.07 26.18
C ALA A 541 10.76 -1.67 24.92
N ARG A 542 10.20 -2.63 24.16
CA ARG A 542 9.43 -2.34 22.94
C ARG A 542 8.08 -1.67 23.20
N ASN A 543 7.51 -1.86 24.39
CA ASN A 543 6.27 -1.20 24.80
C ASN A 543 6.46 -0.26 26.01
N GLY A 544 7.69 0.23 26.20
CA GLY A 544 8.00 1.16 27.29
C GLY A 544 7.93 0.56 28.69
N ASN A 545 8.04 -0.78 28.82
CA ASN A 545 7.83 -1.54 30.07
C ASN A 545 6.44 -1.25 30.68
N SER A 546 5.43 -1.26 29.82
CA SER A 546 4.03 -1.05 30.19
C SER A 546 3.27 -2.36 30.27
N PRO A 547 2.20 -2.47 31.08
CA PRO A 547 1.25 -3.56 30.97
C PRO A 547 0.76 -3.75 29.54
N SER A 548 0.54 -5.01 29.12
CA SER A 548 0.17 -5.35 27.74
C SER A 548 -1.15 -4.73 27.27
N GLY A 549 -2.10 -4.50 28.18
CA GLY A 549 -3.46 -4.06 27.83
C GLY A 549 -4.26 -5.11 27.02
N ALA A 550 -3.79 -6.36 27.00
CA ALA A 550 -4.44 -7.45 26.28
C ALA A 550 -5.69 -7.93 27.03
N LEU A 551 -6.71 -8.35 26.27
CA LEU A 551 -7.89 -9.00 26.81
C LEU A 551 -7.55 -10.40 27.38
N PRO A 552 -8.16 -10.80 28.51
CA PRO A 552 -7.97 -12.13 29.08
C PRO A 552 -8.70 -13.21 28.29
N ASP A 553 -8.34 -14.47 28.56
CA ASP A 553 -8.96 -15.67 27.98
C ASP A 553 -9.00 -15.70 26.44
N ALA A 554 -8.10 -14.96 25.80
CA ALA A 554 -7.93 -14.98 24.36
C ALA A 554 -7.44 -16.36 23.87
N PRO A 555 -8.02 -16.90 22.78
CA PRO A 555 -7.60 -18.15 22.17
C PRO A 555 -6.35 -17.94 21.30
N ILE A 556 -5.85 -19.02 20.71
CA ILE A 556 -4.73 -19.00 19.76
C ILE A 556 -4.98 -18.02 18.60
N SER A 557 -3.92 -17.40 18.08
CA SER A 557 -3.99 -16.46 16.96
C SER A 557 -4.77 -17.02 15.76
N GLY A 558 -5.68 -16.21 15.20
CA GLY A 558 -6.56 -16.58 14.09
C GLY A 558 -7.82 -17.35 14.52
N LYS A 559 -7.95 -17.78 15.78
CA LYS A 559 -9.19 -18.39 16.28
C LYS A 559 -10.20 -17.33 16.69
N TRP A 560 -11.48 -17.67 16.58
CA TRP A 560 -12.58 -16.80 16.94
C TRP A 560 -12.56 -16.43 18.43
N PHE A 561 -12.61 -15.14 18.71
CA PHE A 561 -12.60 -14.55 20.04
C PHE A 561 -13.85 -13.70 20.26
N SER A 562 -14.92 -14.38 20.68
CA SER A 562 -16.25 -13.79 20.88
C SER A 562 -16.23 -12.51 21.74
N ALA A 563 -15.50 -12.51 22.86
CA ALA A 563 -15.44 -11.35 23.75
C ALA A 563 -14.83 -10.11 23.06
N GLN A 564 -13.75 -10.29 22.30
CA GLN A 564 -13.16 -9.21 21.51
C GLN A 564 -14.10 -8.76 20.40
N PHE A 565 -14.73 -9.68 19.66
CA PHE A 565 -15.70 -9.32 18.62
C PHE A 565 -16.83 -8.44 19.17
N GLN A 566 -17.41 -8.83 20.31
CA GLN A 566 -18.48 -8.07 20.96
C GLN A 566 -18.00 -6.68 21.43
N GLU A 567 -16.78 -6.57 21.95
CA GLU A 567 -16.21 -5.28 22.33
C GLU A 567 -15.94 -4.39 21.11
N LEU A 568 -15.38 -4.95 20.03
CA LEU A 568 -15.14 -4.24 18.77
C LEU A 568 -16.44 -3.66 18.20
N MET A 569 -17.51 -4.46 18.16
CA MET A 569 -18.84 -4.05 17.71
C MET A 569 -19.43 -2.93 18.58
N LYS A 570 -19.31 -3.06 19.90
CA LYS A 570 -19.79 -2.07 20.86
C LYS A 570 -19.08 -0.72 20.72
N ASN A 571 -17.78 -0.75 20.46
CA ASN A 571 -16.93 0.42 20.37
C ASN A 571 -16.68 0.86 18.93
N ALA A 572 -17.49 0.43 17.97
CA ALA A 572 -17.33 0.82 16.57
C ALA A 572 -17.38 2.34 16.38
N TYR A 573 -16.48 2.88 15.55
CA TYR A 573 -16.49 4.26 15.09
C TYR A 573 -16.04 4.34 13.62
N PRO A 574 -16.89 4.86 12.71
CA PRO A 574 -18.23 5.37 12.95
C PRO A 574 -19.19 4.30 13.51
N PRO A 575 -20.22 4.67 14.31
CA PRO A 575 -21.15 3.71 14.89
C PRO A 575 -21.81 2.81 13.82
N LEU A 576 -22.15 1.58 14.20
CA LEU A 576 -22.87 0.64 13.33
C LEU A 576 -24.34 1.06 13.19
N SER A 577 -24.90 0.85 12.00
CA SER A 577 -26.30 1.11 11.67
C SER A 577 -27.26 0.00 12.11
#